data_AF-A0A8J6IJT1-F1
#
_entry.id   AF-A0A8J6IJT1-F1
#
_cell.length_a   1.000
_cell.length_b   1.000
_cell.length_c   1.000
_cell.angle_alpha   90.00
_cell.angle_beta   90.00
_cell.angle_gamma   90.00
#
_symmetry.space_group_name_H-M   'P 1'
#
loop_
_entity.id
_entity.type
_entity.pdbx_description
1 polymer ?
#
loop_
_entity_poly.entity_id
_entity_poly.type
_entity_poly.pdbx_seq_one_letter_code
_entity_poly.pdbx_strand_id
1 'polypeptide(L)' 'MILNIVPMTAETAEAIRAGGLDAAGRTAARMVSTGAGFPCRLCLRNIGEGE' A
#
# COMPACT_ATOMS: atom_id res chain seq x y z
N MET A 1 17.26 3.51 16.71
CA MET A 1 17.11 3.48 15.24
C MET A 1 15.75 4.03 14.90
N ILE A 2 15.65 5.11 14.12
CA ILE A 2 14.37 5.72 13.73
C ILE A 2 14.09 5.31 12.29
N LEU A 3 12.94 4.69 12.04
CA LEU A 3 12.48 4.34 10.71
C LEU A 3 11.66 5.52 10.15
N ASN A 4 12.09 6.11 9.05
CA ASN A 4 11.33 7.14 8.35
C ASN A 4 10.50 6.50 7.23
N ILE A 5 9.17 6.64 7.31
CA ILE A 5 8.25 6.10 6.31
C ILE A 5 7.61 7.29 5.58
N VAL A 6 7.76 7.34 4.26
CA VAL A 6 7.23 8.41 3.42
C VAL A 6 6.05 7.86 2.60
N PRO A 7 4.90 8.55 2.56
CA PRO A 7 3.77 8.11 1.75
C PRO A 7 4.10 8.18 0.26
N MET A 8 3.53 7.26 -0.52
CA MET A 8 3.54 7.38 -1.99
C MET A 8 2.57 8.46 -2.44
N THR A 9 2.78 8.98 -3.65
CA THR A 9 1.84 9.94 -4.25
C THR A 9 0.52 9.26 -4.62
N ALA A 10 -0.55 10.05 -4.73
CA ALA A 10 -1.86 9.53 -5.11
C ALA A 10 -1.85 8.93 -6.53
N GLU A 11 -1.13 9.56 -7.46
CA GLU A 11 -0.99 9.09 -8.85
C GLU A 11 -0.29 7.74 -8.90
N THR A 12 0.77 7.57 -8.11
CA THR A 12 1.50 6.30 -8.01
C THR A 12 0.63 5.21 -7.39
N ALA A 13 -0.09 5.54 -6.31
CA ALA A 13 -0.99 4.61 -5.65
C ALA A 13 -2.09 4.11 -6.61
N GLU A 14 -2.67 5.03 -7.39
CA GLU A 14 -3.75 4.70 -8.31
C GLU A 14 -3.26 3.86 -9.49
N ALA A 15 -2.09 4.19 -10.05
CA ALA A 15 -1.47 3.39 -11.11
C ALA A 15 -1.26 1.93 -10.67
N ILE A 16 -0.75 1.71 -9.44
CA ILE A 16 -0.54 0.37 -8.90
C ILE A 16 -1.89 -0.36 -8.67
N ARG A 17 -2.91 0.33 -8.11
CA ARG A 17 -4.25 -0.25 -7.89
C ARG A 17 -4.92 -0.68 -9.20
N ALA A 18 -4.72 0.08 -10.27
CA ALA A 18 -5.18 -0.22 -11.62
C ALA A 18 -4.47 -1.43 -12.27
N GLY A 19 -3.49 -2.04 -11.60
CA GLY A 19 -2.72 -3.17 -12.11
C GLY A 19 -1.34 -2.80 -12.67
N GLY A 20 -0.91 -1.54 -12.49
CA GLY A 20 0.44 -1.10 -12.79
C GLY A 20 1.50 -1.80 -11.93
N LEU A 21 2.75 -1.71 -12.38
CA LEU A 21 3.88 -2.35 -11.74
C LEU A 21 4.42 -1.51 -10.56
N ASP A 22 4.87 -2.19 -9.52
CA ASP A 22 5.63 -1.60 -8.42
C ASP A 22 7.07 -1.28 -8.85
N ALA A 23 7.85 -0.68 -7.93
CA ALA A 23 9.26 -0.32 -8.18
C ALA A 23 10.18 -1.52 -8.50
N ALA A 24 9.73 -2.74 -8.24
CA ALA A 24 10.45 -3.98 -8.56
C ALA A 24 9.90 -4.66 -9.82
N GLY A 25 9.00 -4.00 -10.57
CA GLY A 25 8.43 -4.53 -11.81
C GLY A 25 7.36 -5.59 -11.59
N ARG A 26 6.72 -5.63 -10.42
CA ARG A 26 5.70 -6.65 -10.06
C ARG A 26 4.33 -6.01 -9.91
N THR A 27 3.29 -6.74 -10.29
CA THR A 27 1.92 -6.32 -9.98
C THR A 27 1.64 -6.44 -8.48
N ALA A 28 0.77 -5.57 -7.97
CA ALA A 28 0.39 -5.64 -6.56
C ALA A 28 -0.39 -6.92 -6.25
N ALA A 29 0.05 -7.65 -5.22
CA ALA A 29 -0.73 -8.74 -4.66
C ALA A 29 -2.04 -8.20 -4.07
N ARG A 30 -3.11 -9.00 -4.22
CA ARG A 30 -4.42 -8.71 -3.63
C ARG A 30 -4.68 -9.67 -2.48
N MET A 31 -5.11 -9.13 -1.36
CA MET A 31 -5.61 -9.88 -0.22
C MET A 31 -6.69 -9.08 0.47
N VAL A 32 -7.61 -9.77 1.14
CA VAL A 32 -8.51 -9.12 2.10
C VAL A 32 -7.73 -8.91 3.39
N SER A 33 -7.74 -7.69 3.92
CA SER A 33 -7.04 -7.37 5.15
C SER A 33 -7.63 -8.16 6.33
N THR A 34 -6.76 -8.70 7.19
CA THR A 34 -7.15 -9.34 8.46
C THR A 34 -7.07 -8.36 9.64
N GLY A 35 -6.92 -7.05 9.37
CA GLY A 35 -6.76 -6.00 10.39
C GLY A 35 -5.38 -5.96 11.08
N ALA A 36 -4.48 -6.88 10.73
CA ALA A 36 -3.20 -7.10 11.43
C ALA A 36 -2.06 -6.15 10.99
N GLY A 37 -2.28 -4.83 11.03
CA GLY A 37 -1.19 -3.86 10.91
C GLY A 37 -0.62 -3.71 9.50
N PHE A 38 -1.48 -3.75 8.48
CA PHE A 38 -1.12 -3.40 7.11
C PHE A 38 -1.23 -1.87 6.93
N PRO A 39 -0.14 -1.10 6.93
CA PRO A 39 -0.22 0.34 6.70
C PRO A 39 -0.57 0.61 5.24
N CYS A 40 -1.59 1.42 5.01
CA CYS A 40 -1.88 1.97 3.70
C CYS A 40 -0.69 2.82 3.24
N ARG A 41 -0.10 2.47 2.09
CA ARG A 41 1.10 3.15 1.59
C ARG A 41 0.86 4.61 1.18
N LEU A 42 -0.39 5.03 1.05
CA LEU A 42 -0.79 6.40 0.72
C LEU A 42 -1.06 7.25 1.96
N CYS A 43 -1.91 6.78 2.88
CA CYS A 43 -2.34 7.58 4.04
C CYS A 43 -1.64 7.21 5.36
N LEU A 44 -0.81 6.16 5.35
CA LEU A 44 -0.06 5.63 6.50
C LEU A 44 -0.93 5.21 7.70
N ARG A 45 -2.24 5.10 7.52
CA ARG A 45 -3.15 4.47 8.49
C ARG A 45 -3.17 2.97 8.29
N ASN A 46 -3.37 2.22 9.38
CA ASN A 46 -3.61 0.78 9.27
C ASN A 46 -4.95 0.53 8.58
N ILE A 47 -4.96 -0.44 7.67
CA ILE A 47 -6.16 -0.91 6.97
C ILE A 47 -6.95 -1.81 7.94
N GLY A 48 -8.27 -1.60 8.05
CA GLY A 48 -9.14 -2.40 8.89
C GLY A 48 -9.28 -3.85 8.41
N GLU A 49 -9.86 -4.72 9.23
CA GLU A 49 -10.25 -6.07 8.79
C GLU A 49 -11.38 -5.97 7.76
N GLY A 50 -11.25 -6.68 6.63
CA GLY A 50 -12.27 -6.68 5.57
C GLY A 50 -12.29 -5.46 4.64
N GLU A 51 -11.47 -4.43 4.91
CA GLU A 51 -11.29 -3.22 4.10
C GLU A 51 -10.40 -3.46 2.87
#